data_AF-A0A401U269-F1
#
_entry.id   AF-A0A401U269-F1
#
_cell.length_a   1.000
_cell.length_b   1.000
_cell.length_c   1.000
_cell.angle_alpha   90.00
_cell.angle_beta   90.00
_cell.angle_gamma   90.00
#
_symmetry.space_group_name_H-M   'P 1'
#
loop_
_entity.id
_entity.type
_entity.pdbx_description
1 polymer ?
#
loop_
_entity_poly.entity_id
_entity_poly.type
_entity_poly.pdbx_seq_one_letter_code
_entity_poly.pdbx_strand_id
1 'polypeptide(L)'
;PPPPRSTSSETGSRGSEPPDPRPGPRPRPPRAHRVSQLFGRWASERRLGGAEGEEGEGVGGDLSVEPTAPGVLKVYGEGLSAGAHYKSVLASSNSSAANVVREVLGRFTGALGGGGRDAPGRYALCDAVGRGGGSRGRWEGLGARRLADHERPLRVRELWRPAEGLSRRFEIRRRSQVEGTDA
;
A
#
# COMPACT_ATOMS: atom_id res chain seq x y z
N PRO A 1 84.06 -47.52 -39.30
CA PRO A 1 83.63 -48.46 -40.36
C PRO A 1 82.08 -48.58 -40.37
N PRO A 2 81.46 -48.74 -41.55
CA PRO A 2 80.07 -48.33 -41.90
C PRO A 2 79.07 -49.49 -41.64
N PRO A 3 77.76 -49.50 -42.05
CA PRO A 3 77.01 -48.56 -42.90
C PRO A 3 75.54 -48.33 -42.34
N PRO A 4 74.45 -48.14 -43.13
CA PRO A 4 73.46 -47.08 -42.87
C PRO A 4 71.99 -47.59 -42.82
N ARG A 5 71.05 -46.64 -42.90
CA ARG A 5 69.77 -46.71 -43.64
C ARG A 5 68.61 -47.55 -43.09
N SER A 6 67.49 -46.84 -42.98
CA SER A 6 66.10 -47.24 -43.31
C SER A 6 65.50 -48.32 -42.40
N THR A 7 64.22 -48.32 -42.04
CA THR A 7 63.04 -48.25 -42.90
C THR A 7 61.81 -47.81 -42.12
N SER A 8 60.88 -47.22 -42.87
CA SER A 8 59.49 -46.89 -42.56
C SER A 8 58.74 -47.94 -41.73
N SER A 9 57.71 -47.50 -40.99
CA SER A 9 56.36 -48.10 -41.02
C SER A 9 55.36 -47.14 -40.39
N GLU A 10 54.47 -46.58 -41.20
CA GLU A 10 53.18 -46.10 -40.74
C GLU A 10 52.39 -47.26 -40.14
N THR A 11 51.76 -47.06 -38.98
CA THR A 11 50.42 -47.59 -38.73
C THR A 11 49.69 -46.59 -37.82
N GLY A 12 48.54 -46.13 -38.28
CA GLY A 12 47.74 -45.14 -37.57
C GLY A 12 47.08 -45.73 -36.33
N SER A 13 46.63 -44.86 -35.41
CA SER A 13 45.48 -45.14 -34.57
C SER A 13 44.95 -43.85 -33.94
N ARG A 14 43.74 -43.48 -34.41
CA ARG A 14 42.66 -42.76 -33.75
C ARG A 14 43.02 -41.84 -32.58
N GLY A 15 42.95 -40.54 -32.86
CA GLY A 15 42.79 -39.50 -31.85
C GLY A 15 41.56 -39.78 -30.97
N SER A 16 41.75 -39.72 -29.67
CA SER A 16 40.69 -39.69 -28.68
C SER A 16 40.46 -38.22 -28.33
N GLU A 17 39.37 -37.65 -28.83
CA GLU A 17 38.91 -36.31 -28.47
C GLU A 17 38.31 -36.34 -27.04
N PRO A 18 38.64 -35.40 -26.16
CA PRO A 18 38.04 -35.33 -24.82
C PRO A 18 36.58 -34.87 -24.89
N PRO A 19 35.68 -35.37 -24.02
CA PRO A 19 34.28 -34.98 -24.02
C PRO A 19 34.09 -33.53 -23.55
N ASP A 20 33.32 -32.78 -24.33
CA ASP A 20 32.89 -31.40 -24.10
C ASP A 20 31.99 -31.29 -22.83
N PRO A 21 32.24 -30.35 -21.90
CA PRO A 21 31.41 -30.21 -20.70
C PRO A 21 30.01 -29.66 -21.02
N ARG A 22 28.98 -30.40 -20.59
CA ARG A 22 27.57 -30.02 -20.72
C ARG A 22 27.26 -28.71 -19.96
N PRO A 23 26.48 -27.77 -20.53
CA PRO A 23 26.06 -26.58 -19.81
C PRO A 23 24.95 -26.91 -18.78
N GLY A 24 25.12 -26.40 -17.56
CA GLY A 24 24.14 -26.51 -16.46
C GLY A 24 22.83 -25.73 -16.71
N PRO A 25 21.76 -26.00 -15.94
CA PRO A 25 20.43 -25.52 -16.23
C PRO A 25 20.28 -24.01 -15.95
N ARG A 26 19.65 -23.30 -16.90
CA ARG A 26 19.34 -21.86 -16.78
C ARG A 26 18.18 -21.62 -15.79
N PRO A 27 18.22 -20.57 -14.96
CA PRO A 27 17.12 -20.23 -14.07
C PRO A 27 15.92 -19.65 -14.86
N ARG A 28 14.71 -20.08 -14.50
CA ARG A 28 13.44 -19.56 -15.05
C ARG A 28 13.00 -18.30 -14.26
N PRO A 29 12.66 -17.18 -14.90
CA PRO A 29 12.15 -16.01 -14.20
C PRO A 29 10.69 -16.22 -13.72
N PRO A 30 10.31 -15.62 -12.58
CA PRO A 30 9.00 -15.82 -11.97
C PRO A 30 7.86 -15.16 -12.76
N ARG A 31 6.72 -15.86 -12.79
CA ARG A 31 5.44 -15.41 -13.36
C ARG A 31 4.94 -14.16 -12.62
N ALA A 32 4.90 -13.02 -13.29
CA ALA A 32 4.30 -11.80 -12.77
C ALA A 32 2.77 -11.84 -12.90
N HIS A 33 2.04 -11.81 -11.78
CA HIS A 33 0.62 -11.50 -11.76
C HIS A 33 0.45 -9.97 -11.68
N ARG A 34 0.30 -9.32 -12.83
CA ARG A 34 0.04 -7.88 -12.94
C ARG A 34 -1.46 -7.63 -12.83
N VAL A 35 -2.00 -7.65 -11.62
CA VAL A 35 -3.33 -7.10 -11.32
C VAL A 35 -3.16 -5.60 -11.04
N SER A 36 -4.11 -4.80 -11.54
CA SER A 36 -4.33 -3.35 -11.33
C SER A 36 -3.79 -2.39 -12.40
N GLN A 37 -4.48 -2.35 -13.53
CA GLN A 37 -4.84 -1.09 -14.19
C GLN A 37 -6.09 -0.50 -13.49
N LEU A 38 -6.26 0.83 -13.58
CA LEU A 38 -7.36 1.68 -13.08
C LEU A 38 -7.03 2.65 -11.92
N PHE A 39 -5.80 3.17 -11.84
CA PHE A 39 -5.63 4.59 -11.49
C PHE A 39 -5.84 5.41 -12.76
N GLY A 40 -7.09 5.77 -13.04
CA GLY A 40 -7.44 6.53 -14.23
C GLY A 40 -8.93 6.85 -14.25
N ARG A 41 -9.34 7.82 -13.43
CA ARG A 41 -10.59 8.59 -13.52
C ARG A 41 -10.57 9.70 -12.46
N TRP A 42 -9.62 10.62 -12.59
CA TRP A 42 -9.72 11.94 -11.96
C TRP A 42 -9.39 12.96 -13.04
N ALA A 43 -10.34 13.86 -13.30
CA ALA A 43 -10.40 14.84 -14.39
C ALA A 43 -10.87 14.31 -15.76
N SER A 44 -12.19 14.15 -15.91
CA SER A 44 -12.84 14.47 -17.20
C SER A 44 -14.16 15.17 -16.93
N GLU A 45 -14.42 16.16 -17.78
CA GLU A 45 -15.68 16.88 -18.00
C GLU A 45 -16.17 17.83 -16.91
N ARG A 46 -15.90 19.13 -17.13
CA ARG A 46 -16.98 20.11 -17.37
C ARG A 46 -16.51 21.10 -18.44
N ARG A 47 -16.76 20.77 -19.71
CA ARG A 47 -16.79 21.79 -20.77
C ARG A 47 -18.25 21.93 -21.20
N LEU A 48 -18.69 23.18 -21.20
CA LEU A 48 -19.84 23.76 -21.90
C LEU A 48 -21.24 23.45 -21.35
N GLY A 49 -21.91 24.52 -20.91
CA GLY A 49 -23.35 24.55 -20.72
C GLY A 49 -23.81 25.72 -19.86
N GLY A 50 -24.34 26.76 -20.51
CA GLY A 50 -25.35 27.64 -19.92
C GLY A 50 -24.90 29.03 -19.43
N ALA A 51 -24.86 30.01 -20.33
CA ALA A 51 -25.70 31.19 -20.14
C ALA A 51 -26.88 30.94 -21.10
N GLU A 52 -28.12 30.86 -20.63
CA GLU A 52 -29.01 32.00 -20.41
C GLU A 52 -30.28 31.48 -19.68
N GLY A 53 -30.88 32.33 -18.83
CA GLY A 53 -32.34 32.43 -18.73
C GLY A 53 -33.08 31.64 -17.65
N GLU A 54 -33.70 32.42 -16.76
CA GLU A 54 -35.06 32.26 -16.21
C GLU A 54 -35.26 31.73 -14.77
N GLU A 55 -36.22 32.40 -14.13
CA GLU A 55 -36.45 32.58 -12.70
C GLU A 55 -37.47 31.55 -12.18
N GLY A 56 -37.31 31.11 -10.93
CA GLY A 56 -38.26 30.22 -10.26
C GLY A 56 -37.92 30.00 -8.79
N GLU A 57 -38.67 30.69 -7.93
CA GLU A 57 -38.60 30.65 -6.47
C GLU A 57 -39.13 29.30 -5.93
N GLY A 58 -38.41 28.62 -5.04
CA GLY A 58 -38.93 27.41 -4.38
C GLY A 58 -37.91 26.52 -3.66
N VAL A 59 -37.81 26.74 -2.35
CA VAL A 59 -37.47 25.78 -1.27
C VAL A 59 -36.09 25.09 -1.32
N GLY A 60 -35.30 25.41 -0.28
CA GLY A 60 -34.00 24.83 0.00
C GLY A 60 -33.97 23.30 0.03
N GLY A 61 -32.94 22.78 -0.61
CA GLY A 61 -32.63 21.37 -0.69
C GLY A 61 -31.43 21.15 -1.59
N ASP A 62 -30.32 21.85 -1.31
CA ASP A 62 -29.01 21.35 -1.78
C ASP A 62 -28.73 20.07 -0.99
N LEU A 63 -29.36 18.98 -1.40
CA LEU A 63 -28.96 17.64 -1.01
C LEU A 63 -27.65 17.40 -1.74
N SER A 64 -26.58 17.94 -1.17
CA SER A 64 -25.21 17.73 -1.60
C SER A 64 -25.06 16.24 -1.84
N VAL A 65 -24.81 15.86 -3.11
CA VAL A 65 -24.61 14.47 -3.50
C VAL A 65 -23.31 14.02 -2.85
N GLU A 66 -23.43 13.53 -1.62
CA GLU A 66 -22.34 12.97 -0.86
C GLU A 66 -21.71 11.86 -1.71
N PRO A 67 -20.40 11.86 -1.94
CA PRO A 67 -19.75 10.81 -2.70
C PRO A 67 -20.03 9.46 -2.01
N THR A 68 -20.89 8.67 -2.64
CA THR A 68 -21.24 7.31 -2.20
C THR A 68 -20.25 6.27 -2.69
N ALA A 69 -19.36 6.64 -3.61
CA ALA A 69 -18.37 5.75 -4.17
C ALA A 69 -17.39 5.28 -3.07
N PRO A 70 -17.12 3.97 -2.98
CA PRO A 70 -16.13 3.45 -2.05
C PRO A 70 -14.73 3.92 -2.44
N GLY A 71 -13.88 4.12 -1.43
CA GLY A 71 -12.48 4.45 -1.59
C GLY A 71 -11.57 3.55 -0.77
N VAL A 72 -10.26 3.72 -0.95
CA VAL A 72 -9.23 2.95 -0.23
C VAL A 72 -8.56 3.84 0.81
N LEU A 73 -8.49 3.36 2.05
CA LEU A 73 -7.72 3.97 3.15
C LEU A 73 -6.42 3.20 3.37
N LYS A 74 -5.29 3.92 3.42
CA LYS A 74 -4.00 3.37 3.84
C LYS A 74 -3.85 3.57 5.35
N VAL A 75 -3.82 2.49 6.12
CA VAL A 75 -3.71 2.54 7.59
C VAL A 75 -2.41 1.92 8.05
N TYR A 76 -1.58 2.70 8.73
CA TYR A 76 -0.26 2.31 9.23
C TYR A 76 -0.36 1.73 10.64
N GLY A 77 0.37 0.63 10.90
CA GLY A 77 0.35 -0.07 12.18
C GLY A 77 1.77 -0.29 12.74
N GLU A 78 2.45 0.81 13.10
CA GLU A 78 3.86 0.81 13.53
C GLU A 78 4.13 -0.07 14.77
N GLY A 79 3.10 -0.35 15.59
CA GLY A 79 3.16 -1.25 16.74
C GLY A 79 2.53 -2.64 16.53
N LEU A 80 1.98 -2.93 15.34
CA LEU A 80 1.27 -4.19 15.05
C LEU A 80 2.07 -5.14 14.15
N SER A 81 2.96 -4.60 13.31
CA SER A 81 3.86 -5.39 12.45
C SER A 81 5.22 -4.72 12.40
N ALA A 82 6.30 -5.50 12.44
CA ALA A 82 7.65 -4.96 12.31
C ALA A 82 7.83 -4.25 10.96
N GLY A 83 8.28 -2.99 10.98
CA GLY A 83 8.52 -2.17 9.79
C GLY A 83 7.37 -1.19 9.46
N ALA A 84 7.60 -0.30 8.49
CA ALA A 84 6.65 0.72 8.05
C ALA A 84 5.55 0.15 7.13
N HIS A 85 4.87 -0.90 7.59
CA HIS A 85 3.82 -1.56 6.84
C HIS A 85 2.45 -0.91 7.09
N TYR A 86 1.79 -0.56 6.00
CA TYR A 86 0.38 -0.21 6.01
C TYR A 86 -0.46 -1.37 5.49
N LYS A 87 -1.74 -1.39 5.88
CA LYS A 87 -2.78 -2.20 5.23
C LYS A 87 -3.79 -1.28 4.56
N SER A 88 -4.16 -1.65 3.34
CA SER A 88 -5.23 -0.97 2.61
C SER A 88 -6.58 -1.55 3.00
N VAL A 89 -7.54 -0.68 3.26
CA VAL A 89 -8.92 -1.03 3.65
C VAL A 89 -9.89 -0.34 2.72
N LEU A 90 -10.92 -1.06 2.28
CA LEU A 90 -12.02 -0.48 1.53
C LEU A 90 -12.94 0.23 2.53
N ALA A 91 -13.30 1.47 2.24
CA ALA A 91 -14.23 2.25 3.06
C ALA A 91 -15.20 2.98 2.15
N SER A 92 -16.43 3.17 2.60
CA SER A 92 -17.38 4.10 1.99
C SER A 92 -17.55 5.34 2.87
N SER A 93 -18.32 6.32 2.39
CA SER A 93 -18.73 7.48 3.19
C SER A 93 -19.49 7.10 4.47
N ASN A 94 -20.04 5.89 4.53
CA ASN A 94 -20.76 5.35 5.69
C ASN A 94 -19.92 4.42 6.58
N SER A 95 -18.67 4.10 6.22
CA SER A 95 -17.79 3.29 7.07
C SER A 95 -17.37 4.08 8.32
N SER A 96 -17.67 3.55 9.51
CA SER A 96 -17.23 4.16 10.78
C SER A 96 -15.75 3.88 11.08
N ALA A 97 -15.12 4.71 11.90
CA ALA A 97 -13.77 4.44 12.41
C ALA A 97 -13.68 3.08 13.11
N ALA A 98 -14.70 2.70 13.89
CA ALA A 98 -14.77 1.39 14.54
C ALA A 98 -14.83 0.22 13.54
N ASN A 99 -15.53 0.38 12.40
CA ASN A 99 -15.52 -0.62 11.33
C ASN A 99 -14.12 -0.75 10.72
N VAL A 100 -13.46 0.37 10.42
CA VAL A 100 -12.11 0.39 9.85
C VAL A 100 -11.11 -0.26 10.80
N VAL A 101 -11.16 0.05 12.11
CA VAL A 101 -10.29 -0.56 13.12
C VAL A 101 -10.44 -2.09 13.13
N ARG A 102 -11.68 -2.59 13.16
CA ARG A 102 -11.95 -4.04 13.10
C ARG A 102 -11.33 -4.69 11.86
N GLU A 103 -11.52 -4.08 10.69
CA GLU A 103 -11.04 -4.62 9.42
C GLU A 103 -9.51 -4.56 9.30
N VAL A 104 -8.88 -3.49 9.79
CA VAL A 104 -7.43 -3.33 9.82
C VAL A 104 -6.79 -4.34 10.77
N LEU A 105 -7.34 -4.50 11.99
CA LEU A 105 -6.81 -5.45 12.97
C LEU A 105 -6.88 -6.88 12.48
N GLY A 106 -7.99 -7.29 11.85
CA GLY A 106 -8.10 -8.62 11.26
C GLY A 106 -7.01 -8.88 10.22
N ARG A 107 -6.59 -7.86 9.47
CA ARG A 107 -5.51 -7.96 8.47
C ARG A 107 -4.10 -7.94 9.07
N PHE A 108 -3.88 -7.27 10.20
CA PHE A 108 -2.57 -7.26 10.86
C PHE A 108 -2.34 -8.50 11.71
N THR A 109 -3.39 -9.00 12.38
CA THR A 109 -3.28 -10.08 13.37
C THR A 109 -3.72 -11.45 12.83
N GLY A 110 -4.35 -11.50 11.65
CA GLY A 110 -4.90 -12.74 11.08
C GLY A 110 -6.16 -13.25 11.78
N ALA A 111 -6.58 -12.65 12.91
CA ALA A 111 -7.74 -13.06 13.67
C ALA A 111 -8.99 -12.27 13.22
N LEU A 112 -9.89 -12.93 12.49
CA LEU A 112 -11.28 -12.53 12.33
C LEU A 112 -12.12 -13.09 13.48
N GLY A 113 -11.79 -12.75 14.74
CA GLY A 113 -12.51 -13.34 15.87
C GLY A 113 -11.90 -12.96 17.20
N GLY A 114 -12.69 -12.27 18.03
CA GLY A 114 -12.26 -11.77 19.33
C GLY A 114 -11.92 -12.89 20.30
N GLY A 115 -10.64 -13.01 20.65
CA GLY A 115 -10.16 -13.75 21.79
C GLY A 115 -8.82 -13.17 22.24
N GLY A 116 -8.76 -12.61 23.45
CA GLY A 116 -7.53 -12.10 24.04
C GLY A 116 -7.02 -10.76 23.49
N ARG A 117 -5.71 -10.56 23.55
CA ARG A 117 -4.97 -9.27 23.60
C ARG A 117 -5.34 -8.19 22.55
N ASP A 118 -5.91 -8.58 21.41
CA ASP A 118 -6.15 -7.73 20.24
C ASP A 118 -7.61 -7.38 19.96
N ALA A 119 -8.42 -7.26 21.03
CA ALA A 119 -9.80 -6.80 20.92
C ALA A 119 -9.89 -5.40 20.26
N PRO A 120 -10.80 -5.20 19.26
CA PRO A 120 -10.93 -3.93 18.54
C PRO A 120 -11.16 -2.69 19.41
N GLY A 121 -11.86 -2.86 20.53
CA GLY A 121 -12.12 -1.77 21.49
C GLY A 121 -10.85 -1.21 22.16
N ARG A 122 -9.71 -1.91 22.11
CA ARG A 122 -8.42 -1.43 22.65
C ARG A 122 -7.65 -0.53 21.70
N TYR A 123 -8.10 -0.44 20.45
CA TYR A 123 -7.45 0.35 19.42
C TYR A 123 -8.35 1.51 18.97
N ALA A 124 -7.72 2.53 18.42
CA ALA A 124 -8.39 3.65 17.79
C ALA A 124 -7.69 4.00 16.48
N LEU A 125 -8.48 4.55 15.56
CA LEU A 125 -7.96 5.15 14.34
C LEU A 125 -7.53 6.57 14.67
N CYS A 126 -6.32 6.94 14.25
CA CYS A 126 -5.75 8.26 14.47
C CYS A 126 -5.44 8.89 13.11
N ASP A 127 -5.75 10.17 12.99
CA ASP A 127 -5.39 11.02 11.86
C ASP A 127 -4.11 11.77 12.20
N ALA A 128 -2.98 11.27 11.68
CA ALA A 128 -1.65 11.72 12.05
C ALA A 128 -1.07 12.68 11.01
N VAL A 129 -0.41 13.72 11.50
CA VAL A 129 0.37 14.68 10.72
C VAL A 129 1.83 14.55 11.07
N GLY A 130 2.68 14.67 10.07
CA GLY A 130 4.12 14.54 10.25
C GLY A 130 4.88 15.00 9.02
N ARG A 131 6.18 14.79 9.03
CA ARG A 131 7.03 14.96 7.86
C ARG A 131 7.23 13.60 7.20
N GLY A 132 6.81 13.50 5.96
CA GLY A 132 7.08 12.34 5.11
C GLY A 132 8.32 12.59 4.26
N GLY A 133 9.26 11.64 4.21
CA GLY A 133 10.36 11.70 3.25
C GLY A 133 11.48 12.71 3.57
N GLY A 134 11.81 12.92 4.85
CA GLY A 134 13.02 13.65 5.25
C GLY A 134 14.33 12.94 4.84
N SER A 135 15.48 13.44 5.27
CA SER A 135 16.84 12.99 4.85
C SER A 135 17.13 11.49 5.04
N ARG A 136 16.33 10.76 5.83
CA ARG A 136 16.45 9.32 6.06
C ARG A 136 15.27 8.50 5.53
N GLY A 137 14.32 9.11 4.81
CA GLY A 137 13.14 8.45 4.24
C GLY A 137 12.12 7.91 5.27
N ARG A 138 12.30 8.20 6.57
CA ARG A 138 11.42 7.74 7.64
C ARG A 138 10.36 8.80 7.95
N TRP A 139 9.16 8.34 8.30
CA TRP A 139 8.10 9.20 8.84
C TRP A 139 8.47 9.77 10.20
N GLU A 140 8.28 11.08 10.37
CA GLU A 140 8.43 11.78 11.64
C GLU A 140 7.07 12.37 12.04
N GLY A 141 6.38 11.73 13.00
CA GLY A 141 5.07 12.18 13.47
C GLY A 141 5.18 13.42 14.34
N LEU A 142 4.42 14.47 14.01
CA LEU A 142 4.35 15.70 14.78
C LEU A 142 3.14 15.74 15.72
N GLY A 143 2.04 15.13 15.30
CA GLY A 143 0.82 15.08 16.10
C GLY A 143 -0.18 14.10 15.51
N ALA A 144 -1.16 13.70 16.31
CA ALA A 144 -2.25 12.85 15.84
C ALA A 144 -3.54 13.15 16.59
N ARG A 145 -4.65 13.22 15.86
CA ARG A 145 -5.99 13.31 16.43
C ARG A 145 -6.63 11.94 16.46
N ARG A 146 -7.14 11.51 17.62
CA ARG A 146 -7.99 10.31 17.69
C ARG A 146 -9.32 10.57 16.99
N LEU A 147 -9.74 9.66 16.10
CA LEU A 147 -11.10 9.67 15.58
C LEU A 147 -12.04 9.00 16.58
N ALA A 148 -13.21 9.61 16.82
CA ALA A 148 -14.29 8.96 17.54
C ALA A 148 -14.84 7.78 16.73
N ASP A 149 -15.40 6.80 17.43
CA ASP A 149 -15.81 5.52 16.83
C ASP A 149 -16.81 5.66 15.69
N HIS A 150 -17.65 6.70 15.73
CA HIS A 150 -18.68 7.00 14.75
C HIS A 150 -18.21 7.88 13.59
N GLU A 151 -17.02 8.50 13.68
CA GLU A 151 -16.50 9.34 12.59
C GLU A 151 -16.32 8.52 11.32
N ARG A 152 -16.40 9.19 10.16
CA ARG A 152 -16.30 8.58 8.83
C ARG A 152 -14.92 8.86 8.23
N PRO A 153 -13.94 7.92 8.32
CA PRO A 153 -12.56 8.25 7.98
C PRO A 153 -12.36 8.64 6.52
N LEU A 154 -13.18 8.10 5.61
CA LEU A 154 -13.16 8.48 4.20
C LEU A 154 -13.54 9.96 4.00
N ARG A 155 -14.60 10.43 4.68
CA ARG A 155 -14.99 11.85 4.68
C ARG A 155 -13.94 12.72 5.37
N VAL A 156 -13.46 12.30 6.53
CA VAL A 156 -12.42 13.03 7.28
C VAL A 156 -11.16 13.23 6.42
N ARG A 157 -10.79 12.27 5.57
CA ARG A 157 -9.69 12.40 4.61
C ARG A 157 -9.91 13.53 3.60
N GLU A 158 -11.13 13.71 3.14
CA GLU A 158 -11.48 14.63 2.04
C GLU A 158 -11.68 16.07 2.52
N LEU A 159 -12.09 16.25 3.77
CA LEU A 159 -12.44 17.55 4.34
C LEU A 159 -11.26 18.48 4.62
N TRP A 160 -10.02 17.98 4.70
CA TRP A 160 -8.88 18.83 5.04
C TRP A 160 -7.53 18.29 4.54
N ARG A 161 -6.57 19.21 4.40
CA ARG A 161 -5.19 18.90 3.99
C ARG A 161 -4.19 19.51 4.99
N PRO A 162 -3.06 18.83 5.26
CA PRO A 162 -2.02 19.40 6.12
C PRO A 162 -1.38 20.64 5.48
N ALA A 163 -0.75 21.47 6.31
CA ALA A 163 0.02 22.62 5.86
C ALA A 163 1.17 22.20 4.91
N GLU A 164 1.69 23.15 4.15
CA GLU A 164 2.79 22.91 3.22
C GLU A 164 4.02 22.30 3.92
N GLY A 165 4.68 21.35 3.27
CA GLY A 165 5.81 20.61 3.84
C GLY A 165 5.43 19.52 4.85
N LEU A 166 4.14 19.39 5.20
CA LEU A 166 3.64 18.32 6.04
C LEU A 166 2.90 17.27 5.22
N SER A 167 2.87 16.05 5.76
CA SER A 167 2.19 14.89 5.23
C SER A 167 1.19 14.38 6.26
N ARG A 168 0.17 13.67 5.77
CA ARG A 168 -0.93 13.14 6.59
C ARG A 168 -1.11 11.65 6.33
N ARG A 169 -1.35 10.86 7.37
CA ARG A 169 -1.64 9.42 7.26
C ARG A 169 -2.57 8.94 8.37
N PHE A 170 -3.36 7.92 8.09
CA PHE A 170 -4.12 7.22 9.13
C PHE A 170 -3.24 6.18 9.82
N GLU A 171 -3.32 6.14 11.14
CA GLU A 171 -2.60 5.18 11.97
C GLU A 171 -3.56 4.44 12.88
N ILE A 172 -3.30 3.16 13.11
CA ILE A 172 -3.95 2.41 14.19
C ILE A 172 -3.03 2.42 15.41
N ARG A 173 -3.56 2.90 16.54
CA ARG A 173 -2.84 3.01 17.81
C ARG A 173 -3.64 2.36 18.93
N ARG A 174 -2.98 1.93 20.01
CA ARG A 174 -3.70 1.52 21.23
C ARG A 174 -4.29 2.75 21.90
N ARG A 175 -5.51 2.66 22.42
CA ARG A 175 -6.18 3.77 23.11
C ARG A 175 -5.36 4.31 24.28
N SER A 176 -4.75 3.41 25.05
CA SER A 176 -3.87 3.75 26.16
C SER A 176 -2.62 4.55 25.77
N GLN A 177 -2.23 4.57 24.49
CA GLN A 177 -1.09 5.37 24.00
C GLN A 177 -1.53 6.77 23.52
N VAL A 178 -2.82 6.94 23.22
CA VAL A 178 -3.36 8.18 22.64
C VAL A 178 -4.05 9.03 23.70
N GLU A 179 -4.62 8.40 24.72
CA GLU A 179 -5.26 9.08 25.86
C GLU A 179 -4.24 9.61 26.89
N GLY A 180 -2.95 9.26 26.77
CA GLY A 180 -1.87 9.65 27.69
C GLY A 180 -1.04 10.85 27.25
N THR A 181 -1.44 11.58 26.20
CA THR A 181 -0.74 12.78 25.70
C THR A 181 -1.37 14.11 26.12
N ASP A 182 -2.42 14.08 26.94
CA ASP A 182 -3.07 15.26 27.54
C ASP A 182 -2.81 15.34 29.07
N ALA A 183 -1.58 15.10 29.50
CA ALA A 183 -1.14 15.26 30.90
C ALA A 183 0.06 16.21 31.00
#